data_AF-A0A927MUA3-F1
#
_entry.id   AF-A0A927MUA3-F1
#
_cell.length_a   1.000
_cell.length_b   1.000
_cell.length_c   1.000
_cell.angle_alpha   90.00
_cell.angle_beta   90.00
_cell.angle_gamma   90.00
#
_symmetry.space_group_name_H-M   'P 1'
#
loop_
_entity.id
_entity.type
_entity.pdbx_description
1 polymer ?
#
loop_
_entity_poly.entity_id
_entity_poly.type
_entity_poly.pdbx_seq_one_letter_code
_entity_poly.pdbx_strand_id
1 'polypeptide(L)'
;MAAYFLIFALYAQEGRGLDALQAGLIFTPIGAGYLSASLLAPRLTARFGHQVIAFGGLTRALGLAALLVTVAMNVPLGWQIPALVVDGFGMGLALAPIMGTVLAKVAPHHAGAAAGVLTTTQQVGSAIGVGLVGIVFYGSLAGGVNHAFEHGLVYLIAVTLAIAGLVQMLPRTAKA
;
A
#
# COMPACT_ATOMS: atom_id res chain seq x y z
N MET A 1 3.20 3.36 1.86
CA MET A 1 3.69 2.02 2.25
C MET A 1 4.35 2.05 3.63
N ALA A 2 5.40 2.84 3.87
CA ALA A 2 6.13 2.84 5.15
C ALA A 2 5.23 3.09 6.38
N ALA A 3 4.34 4.07 6.27
CA ALA A 3 3.39 4.42 7.33
C ALA A 3 2.52 3.24 7.80
N TYR A 4 2.10 2.39 6.85
CA TYR A 4 1.29 1.20 7.14
C TYR A 4 2.07 0.15 7.92
N PHE A 5 3.31 -0.14 7.51
CA PHE A 5 4.17 -1.10 8.22
C PHE A 5 4.45 -0.65 9.66
N LEU A 6 4.63 0.65 9.89
CA LEU A 6 4.81 1.20 11.23
C LEU A 6 3.60 0.91 12.14
N ILE A 7 2.41 1.36 11.75
CA ILE A 7 1.22 1.18 12.60
C ILE A 7 0.81 -0.29 12.74
N PHE A 8 1.06 -1.11 11.71
CA PHE A 8 0.81 -2.55 11.77
C PHE A 8 1.76 -3.23 12.76
N ALA A 9 3.05 -2.87 12.77
CA ALA A 9 4.02 -3.41 13.72
C ALA A 9 3.67 -3.05 15.17
N LEU A 10 3.18 -1.82 15.40
CA LEU A 10 2.69 -1.39 16.73
C LEU A 10 1.44 -2.18 17.14
N TYR A 11 0.48 -2.36 16.23
CA TYR A 11 -0.68 -3.20 16.46
C TYR A 11 -0.31 -4.66 16.77
N ALA A 12 0.61 -5.25 16.00
CA ALA A 12 1.06 -6.62 16.18
C ALA A 12 1.76 -6.82 17.54
N GLN A 13 2.62 -5.89 17.94
CA GLN A 13 3.38 -6.01 19.19
C GLN A 13 2.57 -5.56 20.41
N GLU A 14 2.04 -4.35 20.40
CA GLU A 14 1.38 -3.74 21.56
C GLU A 14 -0.11 -4.12 21.64
N GLY A 15 -0.79 -4.28 20.50
CA GLY A 15 -2.21 -4.64 20.45
C GLY A 15 -2.46 -6.15 20.56
N ARG A 16 -1.56 -6.97 20.02
CA ARG A 16 -1.69 -8.44 19.97
C ARG A 16 -0.66 -9.18 20.81
N GLY A 17 0.27 -8.48 21.46
CA GLY A 17 1.26 -9.06 22.36
C GLY A 17 2.31 -9.93 21.67
N LEU A 18 2.49 -9.78 20.35
CA LEU A 18 3.50 -10.54 19.62
C LEU A 18 4.90 -10.00 19.93
N ASP A 19 5.88 -10.89 19.92
CA ASP A 19 7.27 -10.45 19.91
C ASP A 19 7.65 -9.81 18.54
N ALA A 20 8.81 -9.14 18.49
CA ALA A 20 9.26 -8.46 17.28
C ALA A 20 9.50 -9.42 16.09
N LEU A 21 9.88 -10.67 16.37
CA LEU A 21 10.13 -11.67 15.33
C LEU A 21 8.81 -12.16 14.71
N GLN A 22 7.82 -12.45 15.54
CA GLN A 22 6.45 -12.81 15.16
C GLN A 22 5.77 -11.67 14.40
N ALA A 23 5.94 -10.43 14.87
CA ALA A 23 5.48 -9.23 14.17
C ALA A 23 6.18 -9.05 12.81
N GLY A 24 7.43 -9.48 12.66
CA GLY A 24 8.12 -9.55 11.38
C GLY A 24 7.55 -10.63 10.45
N LEU A 25 7.31 -11.84 10.98
CA LEU A 25 6.80 -12.99 10.22
C LEU A 25 5.39 -12.75 9.66
N ILE A 26 4.56 -12.00 10.37
CA ILE A 26 3.22 -11.67 9.86
C ILE A 26 3.25 -10.71 8.66
N PHE A 27 4.39 -10.07 8.35
CA PHE A 27 4.55 -9.33 7.09
C PHE A 27 4.85 -10.22 5.88
N THR A 28 5.29 -11.47 6.08
CA THR A 28 5.64 -12.40 4.99
C THR A 28 4.52 -12.58 3.95
N PRO A 29 3.23 -12.74 4.32
CA PRO A 29 2.14 -12.86 3.36
C PRO A 29 1.98 -11.63 2.44
N ILE A 30 2.26 -10.43 2.94
CA ILE A 30 2.25 -9.21 2.12
C ILE A 30 3.32 -9.32 1.03
N GLY A 31 4.53 -9.75 1.40
CA GLY A 31 5.63 -9.96 0.46
C GLY A 31 5.28 -10.98 -0.61
N ALA A 32 4.62 -12.09 -0.24
CA ALA A 32 4.13 -13.09 -1.19
C ALA A 32 3.14 -12.50 -2.19
N GLY A 33 2.11 -11.78 -1.71
CA GLY A 33 1.14 -11.09 -2.56
C GLY A 33 1.79 -10.08 -3.51
N TYR A 34 2.72 -9.28 -2.98
CA TYR A 34 3.47 -8.29 -3.74
C TYR A 34 4.33 -8.91 -4.85
N LEU A 35 5.04 -10.00 -4.54
CA LEU A 35 5.86 -10.72 -5.52
C LEU A 35 4.97 -11.31 -6.62
N SER A 36 3.87 -11.97 -6.26
CA SER A 36 2.91 -12.50 -7.23
C SER A 36 2.37 -11.39 -8.14
N ALA A 37 1.91 -10.27 -7.57
CA ALA A 37 1.42 -9.14 -8.38
C ALA A 37 2.49 -8.56 -9.29
N SER A 38 3.73 -8.42 -8.83
CA SER A 38 4.85 -7.89 -9.62
C SER A 38 5.15 -8.78 -10.84
N LEU A 39 5.06 -10.10 -10.69
CA LEU A 39 5.24 -11.04 -11.80
C LEU A 39 4.08 -11.00 -12.82
N LEU A 40 2.85 -10.73 -12.36
CA LEU A 40 1.68 -10.59 -13.23
C LEU A 40 1.54 -9.19 -13.83
N ALA A 41 2.14 -8.17 -13.23
CA ALA A 41 1.96 -6.76 -13.60
C ALA A 41 2.30 -6.47 -15.08
N PRO A 42 3.39 -6.99 -15.69
CA PRO A 42 3.67 -6.75 -17.11
C PRO A 42 2.57 -7.29 -18.03
N ARG A 43 2.08 -8.51 -17.75
CA ARG A 43 1.01 -9.15 -18.54
C ARG A 43 -0.31 -8.40 -18.40
N LEU A 44 -0.65 -8.00 -17.18
CA LEU A 44 -1.87 -7.22 -16.91
C LEU A 44 -1.78 -5.83 -17.54
N THR A 45 -0.61 -5.20 -17.50
CA THR A 45 -0.39 -3.87 -18.11
C THR A 45 -0.48 -3.94 -19.62
N ALA A 46 0.03 -5.00 -20.26
CA ALA A 46 -0.14 -5.21 -21.69
C ALA A 46 -1.61 -5.37 -22.10
N ARG A 47 -2.45 -5.96 -21.23
CA ARG A 47 -3.87 -6.22 -21.51
C ARG A 47 -4.80 -5.06 -21.16
N PHE A 48 -4.58 -4.39 -20.01
CA PHE A 48 -5.49 -3.39 -19.43
C PHE A 48 -4.88 -1.98 -19.37
N GLY A 49 -3.61 -1.81 -19.76
CA GLY A 49 -2.93 -0.52 -19.81
C GLY A 49 -2.91 0.19 -18.46
N HIS A 50 -3.22 1.49 -18.46
CA HIS A 50 -3.22 2.32 -17.25
C HIS A 50 -4.28 1.91 -16.20
N GLN A 51 -5.30 1.12 -16.57
CA GLN A 51 -6.34 0.70 -15.63
C GLN A 51 -5.81 -0.27 -14.57
N VAL A 52 -4.68 -0.93 -14.83
CA VAL A 52 -4.01 -1.81 -13.85
C VAL A 52 -3.67 -1.08 -12.56
N ILE A 53 -3.33 0.21 -12.63
CA ILE A 53 -3.05 1.04 -11.46
C ILE A 53 -4.32 1.21 -10.61
N ALA A 54 -5.45 1.49 -11.26
CA ALA A 54 -6.75 1.61 -10.58
C ALA A 54 -7.18 0.26 -9.97
N PHE A 55 -6.99 -0.86 -10.69
CA PHE A 55 -7.23 -2.20 -10.15
C PHE A 55 -6.33 -2.50 -8.95
N GLY A 56 -5.06 -2.09 -8.97
CA GLY A 56 -4.13 -2.23 -7.86
C GLY A 56 -4.61 -1.45 -6.63
N GLY A 57 -5.00 -0.19 -6.82
CA GLY A 57 -5.56 0.65 -5.76
C GLY A 57 -6.84 0.08 -5.15
N LEU A 58 -7.77 -0.40 -5.97
CA LEU A 58 -9.01 -1.03 -5.50
C LEU A 58 -8.74 -2.34 -4.75
N THR A 59 -7.87 -3.20 -5.30
CA THR A 59 -7.48 -4.46 -4.64
C THR A 59 -6.82 -4.18 -3.30
N ARG A 60 -5.95 -3.17 -3.24
CA ARG A 60 -5.35 -2.70 -1.99
C ARG A 60 -6.40 -2.23 -0.98
N ALA A 61 -7.34 -1.39 -1.41
CA ALA A 61 -8.42 -0.90 -0.55
C ALA A 61 -9.28 -2.06 0.00
N LEU A 62 -9.56 -3.09 -0.82
CA LEU A 62 -10.25 -4.31 -0.38
C LEU A 62 -9.45 -5.08 0.67
N GLY A 63 -8.13 -5.24 0.48
CA GLY A 63 -7.25 -5.88 1.47
C GLY A 63 -7.25 -5.13 2.81
N LEU A 64 -7.11 -3.81 2.77
CA LEU A 64 -7.18 -2.97 3.98
C LEU A 64 -8.55 -3.00 4.65
N ALA A 65 -9.64 -3.02 3.89
CA ALA A 65 -11.00 -3.12 4.42
C ALA A 65 -11.26 -4.49 5.07
N ALA A 66 -10.80 -5.58 4.44
CA ALA A 66 -10.86 -6.91 5.04
C ALA A 66 -10.05 -6.96 6.34
N LEU A 67 -8.85 -6.36 6.36
CA LEU A 67 -8.04 -6.25 7.56
C LEU A 67 -8.77 -5.45 8.65
N LEU A 68 -9.39 -4.32 8.33
CA LEU A 68 -10.19 -3.52 9.25
C LEU A 68 -11.30 -4.34 9.91
N VAL A 69 -12.06 -5.12 9.12
CA VAL A 69 -13.10 -6.01 9.64
C VAL A 69 -12.52 -7.05 10.59
N THR A 70 -11.39 -7.67 10.24
CA THR A 70 -10.77 -8.68 11.11
C THR A 70 -10.23 -8.09 12.42
N VAL A 71 -9.78 -6.83 12.41
CA VAL A 71 -9.34 -6.11 13.62
C VAL A 71 -10.56 -5.80 14.49
N ALA A 72 -11.61 -5.22 13.91
CA ALA A 72 -12.84 -4.85 14.62
C ALA A 72 -13.56 -6.06 15.25
N MET A 73 -13.53 -7.21 14.56
CA MET A 73 -14.09 -8.47 15.06
C MET A 73 -13.14 -9.22 16.02
N ASN A 74 -11.95 -8.68 16.29
CA ASN A 74 -10.91 -9.26 17.13
C ASN A 74 -10.62 -10.76 16.85
N VAL A 75 -10.60 -11.15 15.57
CA VAL A 75 -10.40 -12.56 15.18
C VAL A 75 -8.94 -13.00 15.34
N PRO A 76 -8.64 -14.31 15.40
CA PRO A 76 -7.27 -14.81 15.46
C PRO A 76 -6.43 -14.34 14.26
N LEU A 77 -5.12 -14.12 14.47
CA LEU A 77 -4.21 -13.55 13.47
C LEU A 77 -4.16 -14.33 12.15
N GLY A 78 -4.35 -15.65 12.19
CA GLY A 78 -4.41 -16.48 10.98
C GLY A 78 -5.49 -16.05 9.98
N TRP A 79 -6.60 -15.49 10.47
CA TRP A 79 -7.68 -14.96 9.62
C TRP A 79 -7.31 -13.64 8.93
N GLN A 80 -6.23 -12.99 9.34
CA GLN A 80 -5.72 -11.78 8.70
C GLN A 80 -4.83 -12.09 7.50
N ILE A 81 -4.28 -13.31 7.39
CA ILE A 81 -3.36 -13.71 6.32
C ILE A 81 -3.94 -13.45 4.92
N PRO A 82 -5.20 -13.83 4.59
CA PRO A 82 -5.76 -13.54 3.27
C PRO A 82 -5.84 -12.04 2.98
N ALA A 83 -6.22 -11.22 3.96
CA ALA A 83 -6.30 -9.77 3.82
C ALA A 83 -4.91 -9.16 3.53
N LEU A 84 -3.86 -9.65 4.20
CA LEU A 84 -2.48 -9.24 4.00
C LEU A 84 -1.94 -9.61 2.61
N VAL A 85 -2.27 -10.80 2.11
CA VAL A 85 -1.92 -11.20 0.75
C VAL A 85 -2.59 -10.31 -0.28
N VAL A 86 -3.89 -10.01 -0.11
CA VAL A 86 -4.64 -9.13 -1.01
C VAL A 86 -4.09 -7.69 -0.98
N ASP A 87 -3.77 -7.17 0.21
CA ASP A 87 -3.14 -5.86 0.35
C ASP A 87 -1.78 -5.79 -0.38
N GLY A 88 -0.93 -6.79 -0.18
CA GLY A 88 0.36 -6.93 -0.87
C GLY A 88 0.20 -7.07 -2.38
N PHE A 89 -0.81 -7.80 -2.84
CA PHE A 89 -1.10 -7.92 -4.27
C PHE A 89 -1.49 -6.57 -4.88
N GLY A 90 -2.37 -5.81 -4.22
CA GLY A 90 -2.72 -4.45 -4.65
C GLY A 90 -1.50 -3.51 -4.67
N MET A 91 -0.61 -3.61 -3.68
CA MET A 91 0.66 -2.87 -3.65
C MET A 91 1.53 -3.14 -4.89
N GLY A 92 1.77 -4.41 -5.22
CA GLY A 92 2.64 -4.78 -6.33
C GLY A 92 2.07 -4.38 -7.69
N LEU A 93 0.74 -4.46 -7.83
CA LEU A 93 0.06 -4.11 -9.06
C LEU A 93 0.08 -2.60 -9.35
N ALA A 94 0.14 -1.76 -8.31
CA ALA A 94 0.25 -0.31 -8.45
C ALA A 94 1.69 0.16 -8.67
N LEU A 95 2.69 -0.42 -8.00
CA LEU A 95 4.06 0.10 -8.04
C LEU A 95 4.76 -0.15 -9.39
N ALA A 96 4.62 -1.35 -9.96
CA ALA A 96 5.33 -1.72 -11.18
C ALA A 96 4.97 -0.83 -12.40
N PRO A 97 3.69 -0.53 -12.69
CA PRO A 97 3.32 0.32 -13.82
C PRO A 97 3.72 1.79 -13.61
N ILE A 98 3.71 2.31 -12.38
CA ILE A 98 4.11 3.69 -12.09
C ILE A 98 5.57 3.91 -12.48
N MET A 99 6.45 3.01 -12.09
CA MET A 99 7.88 3.10 -12.45
C MET A 99 8.07 2.99 -13.97
N GLY A 100 7.41 2.01 -14.59
CA GLY A 100 7.48 1.80 -16.03
C GLY A 100 7.00 3.00 -16.83
N THR A 101 5.89 3.62 -16.43
CA THR A 101 5.29 4.76 -17.15
C THR A 101 6.11 6.04 -17.02
N VAL A 102 6.69 6.32 -15.85
CA VAL A 102 7.55 7.49 -15.65
C VAL A 102 8.84 7.36 -16.46
N LEU A 103 9.49 6.19 -16.42
CA LEU A 103 10.75 5.98 -17.12
C LEU A 103 10.58 5.83 -18.64
N ALA A 104 9.45 5.28 -19.10
CA ALA A 104 9.19 5.12 -20.54
C ALA A 104 9.12 6.44 -21.32
N LYS A 105 8.86 7.57 -20.63
CA LYS A 105 8.79 8.91 -21.25
C LYS A 105 10.12 9.67 -21.21
N VAL A 106 11.18 9.08 -20.66
CA VAL A 106 12.47 9.75 -20.44
C VAL A 106 13.51 9.22 -21.43
N ALA A 107 14.23 10.13 -22.08
CA ALA A 107 15.32 9.76 -22.98
C ALA A 107 16.44 9.02 -22.20
N PRO A 108 17.11 8.01 -22.79
CA PRO A 108 18.06 7.15 -22.07
C PRO A 108 19.17 7.90 -21.31
N HIS A 109 19.63 9.03 -21.84
CA HIS A 109 20.66 9.87 -21.22
C HIS A 109 20.19 10.59 -19.94
N HIS A 110 18.87 10.75 -19.75
CA HIS A 110 18.27 11.34 -18.55
C HIS A 110 17.72 10.29 -17.57
N ALA A 111 17.80 8.99 -17.90
CA ALA A 111 17.17 7.93 -17.09
C ALA A 111 17.66 7.90 -15.64
N GLY A 112 18.97 8.14 -15.43
CA GLY A 112 19.56 8.23 -14.08
C GLY A 112 19.01 9.41 -13.27
N ALA A 113 18.91 10.59 -13.89
CA ALA A 113 18.37 11.78 -13.24
C ALA A 113 16.87 11.60 -12.92
N ALA A 114 16.09 11.05 -13.83
CA ALA A 114 14.67 10.78 -13.63
C ALA A 114 14.42 9.74 -12.52
N ALA A 115 15.21 8.66 -12.49
CA ALA A 115 15.14 7.66 -11.41
C ALA A 115 15.49 8.27 -10.04
N GLY A 116 16.48 9.17 -10.01
CA GLY A 116 16.84 9.93 -8.81
C GLY A 116 15.67 10.77 -8.30
N VAL A 117 15.11 11.63 -9.15
CA VAL A 117 13.95 12.48 -8.81
C VAL A 117 12.75 11.64 -8.36
N LEU A 118 12.46 10.54 -9.06
CA LEU A 118 11.37 9.63 -8.72
C LEU A 118 11.56 9.00 -7.33
N THR A 119 12.78 8.55 -7.02
CA THR A 119 13.11 7.97 -5.72
C THR A 119 13.03 9.02 -4.62
N THR A 120 13.58 10.22 -4.83
CA THR A 120 13.48 11.32 -3.86
C THR A 120 12.02 11.69 -3.58
N THR A 121 11.20 11.79 -4.62
CA THR A 121 9.77 12.08 -4.50
C THR A 121 9.06 10.99 -3.68
N GLN A 122 9.39 9.72 -3.89
CA GLN A 122 8.85 8.62 -3.10
C GLN A 122 9.28 8.69 -1.64
N GLN A 123 10.53 9.01 -1.36
CA GLN A 123 11.02 9.14 0.01
C GLN A 123 10.34 10.30 0.75
N VAL A 124 10.20 11.45 0.09
CA VAL A 124 9.46 12.59 0.63
C VAL A 124 8.00 12.23 0.88
N GLY A 125 7.32 11.60 -0.08
CA GLY A 125 5.93 11.14 0.08
C GLY A 125 5.79 10.10 1.19
N SER A 126 6.78 9.21 1.34
CA SER A 126 6.84 8.22 2.41
C SER A 126 6.95 8.89 3.78
N ALA A 127 7.85 9.87 3.93
CA ALA A 127 8.04 10.62 5.17
C ALA A 127 6.78 11.41 5.56
N ILE A 128 6.17 12.13 4.61
CA ILE A 128 4.90 12.83 4.82
C ILE A 128 3.81 11.85 5.23
N GLY A 129 3.70 10.73 4.52
CA GLY A 129 2.71 9.69 4.83
C GLY A 129 2.87 9.10 6.24
N VAL A 130 4.11 8.85 6.68
CA VAL A 130 4.41 8.37 8.03
C VAL A 130 3.98 9.41 9.07
N GLY A 131 4.27 10.69 8.85
CA GLY A 131 3.84 11.76 9.75
C GLY A 131 2.32 11.87 9.86
N LEU A 132 1.60 11.89 8.73
CA LEU A 132 0.14 12.03 8.71
C LEU A 132 -0.56 10.83 9.36
N VAL A 133 -0.16 9.60 9.01
CA VAL A 133 -0.71 8.39 9.63
C VAL A 133 -0.36 8.33 11.11
N GLY A 134 0.85 8.75 11.49
CA GLY A 134 1.28 8.88 12.87
C GLY A 134 0.36 9.82 13.66
N ILE A 135 0.01 10.99 13.13
CA ILE A 135 -0.93 11.92 13.76
C ILE A 135 -2.28 11.25 14.01
N VAL A 136 -2.82 10.53 13.02
CA VAL A 136 -4.10 9.81 13.17
C VAL A 136 -4.00 8.71 14.22
N PHE A 137 -2.93 7.92 14.18
CA PHE A 137 -2.69 6.80 15.10
C PHE A 137 -2.50 7.28 16.55
N TYR A 138 -1.51 8.15 16.78
CA TYR A 138 -1.22 8.67 18.12
C TYR A 138 -2.35 9.55 18.66
N GLY A 139 -3.07 10.28 17.79
CA GLY A 139 -4.25 11.05 18.18
C GLY A 139 -5.42 10.16 18.65
N SER A 140 -5.48 8.92 18.18
CA SER A 140 -6.53 7.95 18.54
C SER A 140 -6.07 6.95 19.61
N LEU A 141 -4.83 7.06 20.10
CA LEU A 141 -4.21 6.09 21.01
C LEU A 141 -4.88 6.02 22.38
N ALA A 142 -5.56 7.09 22.81
CA ALA A 142 -6.34 7.10 24.05
C ALA A 142 -7.47 6.04 24.07
N GLY A 143 -7.97 5.63 22.89
CA GLY A 143 -8.92 4.52 22.75
C GLY A 143 -8.28 3.13 22.71
N GLY A 144 -6.95 3.04 22.88
CA GLY A 144 -6.16 1.81 22.77
C GLY A 144 -5.56 1.59 21.39
N VAL A 145 -4.53 0.76 21.33
CA VAL A 145 -3.74 0.48 20.11
C VAL A 145 -4.59 -0.08 18.97
N ASN A 146 -5.56 -0.96 19.28
CA ASN A 146 -6.46 -1.53 18.27
C ASN A 146 -7.33 -0.44 17.63
N HIS A 147 -7.88 0.46 18.44
CA HIS A 147 -8.72 1.57 17.97
C HIS A 147 -7.91 2.58 17.13
N ALA A 148 -6.69 2.88 17.57
CA ALA A 148 -5.75 3.71 16.80
C ALA A 148 -5.39 3.07 15.45
N PHE A 149 -5.20 1.76 15.42
CA PHE A 149 -4.92 1.03 14.20
C PHE A 149 -6.11 1.03 13.24
N GLU A 150 -7.34 0.84 13.73
CA GLU A 150 -8.56 0.94 12.93
C GLU A 150 -8.70 2.32 12.26
N HIS A 151 -8.49 3.41 13.00
CA HIS A 151 -8.50 4.77 12.45
C HIS A 151 -7.41 4.97 11.39
N GLY A 152 -6.21 4.45 11.64
CA GLY A 152 -5.13 4.44 10.66
C GLY A 152 -5.50 3.67 9.37
N LEU A 153 -6.17 2.53 9.50
CA LEU A 153 -6.65 1.75 8.34
C LEU A 153 -7.71 2.51 7.55
N VAL A 154 -8.70 3.12 8.21
CA VAL A 154 -9.73 3.94 7.55
C VAL A 154 -9.09 5.09 6.78
N TYR A 155 -8.13 5.80 7.39
CA TYR A 155 -7.38 6.86 6.73
C TYR A 155 -6.62 6.34 5.49
N LEU A 156 -5.93 5.20 5.60
CA LEU A 156 -5.22 4.59 4.49
C LEU A 156 -6.15 4.14 3.34
N ILE A 157 -7.33 3.61 3.67
CA ILE A 157 -8.36 3.25 2.68
C ILE A 157 -8.83 4.51 1.95
N ALA A 158 -9.20 5.56 2.68
CA ALA A 158 -9.68 6.81 2.10
C ALA A 158 -8.63 7.45 1.17
N VAL A 159 -7.37 7.51 1.60
CA VAL A 159 -6.26 8.03 0.77
C VAL A 159 -6.04 7.15 -0.46
N THR A 160 -6.08 5.82 -0.32
CA THR A 160 -5.89 4.91 -1.46
C THR A 160 -7.00 5.06 -2.50
N LEU A 161 -8.26 5.17 -2.05
CA LEU A 161 -9.40 5.39 -2.94
C LEU A 161 -9.36 6.76 -3.60
N ALA A 162 -8.97 7.81 -2.87
CA ALA A 162 -8.80 9.16 -3.42
C ALA A 162 -7.72 9.17 -4.52
N ILE A 163 -6.57 8.54 -4.28
CA ILE A 163 -5.51 8.41 -5.29
C ILE A 163 -6.00 7.60 -6.49
N ALA A 164 -6.68 6.47 -6.27
CA ALA A 164 -7.24 5.66 -7.35
C ALA A 164 -8.24 6.46 -8.20
N GLY A 165 -9.08 7.29 -7.57
CA GLY A 165 -10.00 8.21 -8.25
C GLY A 165 -9.26 9.28 -9.06
N LEU A 166 -8.26 9.93 -8.47
CA LEU A 166 -7.44 10.94 -9.16
C LEU A 166 -6.72 10.37 -10.38
N VAL A 167 -6.24 9.13 -10.31
CA VAL A 167 -5.61 8.44 -11.46
C VAL A 167 -6.61 8.24 -12.60
N GLN A 168 -7.90 8.03 -12.32
CA GLN A 168 -8.94 7.95 -13.37
C GLN A 168 -9.22 9.31 -14.03
N MET A 169 -8.94 10.41 -13.33
CA MET A 169 -9.08 11.77 -13.86
C MET A 169 -7.89 12.20 -14.73
N LEU A 170 -6.78 11.45 -14.73
CA LEU A 170 -5.66 11.75 -15.61
C LEU A 170 -6.09 11.58 -17.07
N PRO A 171 -5.83 12.59 -17.94
CA PRO A 171 -6.20 12.50 -19.34
C PRO A 171 -5.56 11.26 -19.94
N ARG A 172 -6.40 10.42 -20.58
CA ARG A 172 -5.94 9.25 -21.33
C ARG A 172 -4.90 9.76 -22.32
N THR A 173 -3.63 9.46 -22.08
CA THR A 173 -2.55 9.84 -23.01
C THR A 173 -2.98 9.28 -24.37
N ALA A 174 -3.29 10.18 -25.31
CA ALA A 174 -3.62 9.81 -26.68
C ALA A 174 -2.47 8.92 -27.18
N LYS A 175 -2.82 7.77 -27.77
CA LYS A 175 -1.85 6.91 -28.44
C LYS A 175 -1.09 7.80 -29.43
N ALA A 176 0.20 7.98 -29.20
CA ALA A 176 1.12 8.45 -30.22
C ALA A 176 1.44 7.28 -31.15
#